data_AF-Q2QNZ6-F1
#
_entry.id   AF-Q2QNZ6-F1
#
_cell.length_a   1.000
_cell.length_b   1.000
_cell.length_c   1.000
_cell.angle_alpha   90.00
_cell.angle_beta   90.00
_cell.angle_gamma   90.00
#
_symmetry.space_group_name_H-M   'P 1'
#
loop_
_entity.id
_entity.type
_entity.pdbx_description
1 polymer ?
#
loop_
_entity_poly.entity_id
_entity_poly.type
_entity_poly.pdbx_seq_one_letter_code
_entity_poly.pdbx_strand_id
1 'polypeptide(L)' 'MAGVVRSAACSGGEGERKTSWPEVVGLSAEEAKKVILKDMPDADIVVLPAGSPVTLDFRSNRVRIFVDTVAGTPTIG' A
#
# COMPACT_ATOMS: atom_id res chain seq x y z
N MET A 1 6.23 41.46 -0.44
CA MET A 1 6.29 40.73 -1.73
C MET A 1 5.94 39.28 -1.45
N ALA A 2 4.77 38.84 -1.89
CA ALA A 2 4.27 37.48 -1.70
C ALA A 2 5.04 36.51 -2.62
N GLY A 3 5.55 35.41 -2.06
CA GLY A 3 6.11 34.30 -2.82
C GLY A 3 4.99 33.41 -3.33
N VAL A 4 4.85 33.36 -4.66
CA VAL A 4 3.90 32.49 -5.37
C VAL A 4 4.35 31.03 -5.33
N VAL A 5 3.35 30.18 -5.07
CA VAL A 5 3.29 28.72 -5.18
C VAL A 5 3.81 28.18 -6.52
N ARG A 6 4.37 26.96 -6.49
CA ARG A 6 4.22 26.01 -7.60
C ARG A 6 3.75 24.67 -7.07
N SER A 7 2.46 24.42 -7.28
CA SER A 7 1.85 23.08 -7.26
C SER A 7 2.46 22.28 -8.39
N ALA A 8 3.03 21.12 -8.09
CA ALA A 8 3.47 20.17 -9.10
C ALA A 8 2.26 19.36 -9.59
N ALA A 9 1.79 19.71 -10.78
CA ALA A 9 1.12 18.75 -11.66
C ALA A 9 2.18 17.90 -12.39
N CYS A 10 1.70 16.89 -13.13
CA CYS A 10 2.41 15.90 -13.96
C CYS A 10 2.65 14.57 -13.21
N SER A 11 2.20 13.39 -13.66
CA SER A 11 1.74 12.98 -14.98
C SER A 11 0.82 11.76 -14.85
N GLY A 12 -0.44 11.89 -15.26
CA GLY A 12 -1.24 10.74 -15.67
C GLY A 12 -0.81 10.35 -17.08
N GLY A 13 0.17 9.45 -17.18
CA GLY A 13 0.50 8.77 -18.43
C GLY A 13 -0.17 7.40 -18.42
N GLU A 14 -0.88 7.06 -19.49
CA GLU A 14 -1.38 5.71 -19.77
C GLU A 14 -0.18 4.78 -20.05
N GLY A 15 0.59 4.51 -19.00
CA GLY A 15 1.62 3.48 -18.93
C GLY A 15 1.12 2.40 -17.98
N GLU A 16 1.40 1.14 -18.33
CA GLU A 16 1.09 -0.09 -17.59
C GLU A 16 0.78 0.14 -16.10
N ARG A 17 -0.48 -0.08 -15.69
CA ARG A 17 -0.87 0.09 -14.28
C ARG A 17 0.05 -0.74 -13.41
N LYS A 18 0.72 -0.08 -12.46
CA LYS A 18 1.56 -0.76 -11.49
C LYS A 18 0.72 -1.76 -10.69
N THR A 19 1.18 -3.01 -10.67
CA THR A 19 0.49 -4.14 -10.04
C THR A 19 1.23 -4.68 -8.82
N SER A 20 2.43 -4.16 -8.53
CA SER A 20 3.27 -4.59 -7.40
C SER A 20 4.06 -3.41 -6.83
N TRP A 21 4.34 -3.48 -5.52
CA TRP A 21 5.00 -2.43 -4.75
C TRP A 21 6.12 -3.02 -3.87
N PRO A 22 7.23 -3.53 -4.45
CA PRO A 22 8.32 -4.11 -3.66
C PRO A 22 8.95 -3.11 -2.68
N GLU A 23 8.91 -1.82 -2.98
CA GLU A 23 9.45 -0.75 -2.15
C GLU A 23 8.68 -0.50 -0.84
N VAL A 24 7.47 -1.06 -0.69
CA VAL A 24 6.70 -0.94 0.56
C VAL A 24 7.08 -2.00 1.60
N VAL A 25 7.88 -3.00 1.22
CA VAL A 25 8.36 -4.03 2.15
C VAL A 25 9.23 -3.37 3.22
N GLY A 26 8.87 -3.59 4.49
CA GLY A 26 9.53 -2.97 5.65
C GLY A 26 8.91 -1.65 6.12
N LEU A 27 7.95 -1.09 5.37
CA LEU A 27 7.17 0.06 5.83
C LEU A 27 6.03 -0.37 6.76
N SER A 28 5.52 0.59 7.55
CA SER A 28 4.26 0.40 8.27
C SER A 28 3.09 0.22 7.27
N ALA A 29 2.02 -0.44 7.71
CA ALA A 29 0.82 -0.60 6.88
C ALA A 29 0.22 0.75 6.42
N GLU A 30 0.35 1.80 7.24
CA GLU A 30 -0.12 3.14 6.92
C GLU A 30 0.72 3.82 5.83
N GLU A 31 2.04 3.68 5.90
CA GLU A 31 2.95 4.19 4.86
C GLU A 31 2.78 3.43 3.55
N ALA A 32 2.69 2.10 3.60
CA ALA A 32 2.41 1.27 2.44
C ALA A 32 1.09 1.69 1.76
N LYS A 33 0.02 1.94 2.54
CA LYS A 33 -1.26 2.48 2.02
C LYS A 33 -1.07 3.78 1.25
N LYS A 34 -0.30 4.73 1.80
CA LYS A 34 -0.04 6.02 1.14
C LYS A 34 0.70 5.87 -0.18
N VAL A 35 1.64 4.94 -0.27
CA VAL A 35 2.37 4.65 -1.53
C VAL A 35 1.41 4.03 -2.55
N ILE A 36 0.66 2.99 -2.16
CA ILE A 36 -0.27 2.29 -3.05
C ILE A 36 -1.37 3.22 -3.58
N LEU A 37 -1.98 4.05 -2.73
CA LEU A 37 -3.06 4.97 -3.15
C LEU A 37 -2.58 6.10 -4.07
N LYS A 38 -1.28 6.42 -4.08
CA LYS A 38 -0.71 7.37 -5.06
C LYS A 38 -0.66 6.78 -6.46
N ASP A 39 -0.30 5.50 -6.56
CA ASP A 39 -0.18 4.80 -7.84
C ASP A 39 -1.54 4.25 -8.32
N MET A 40 -2.40 3.86 -7.37
CA MET A 40 -3.71 3.26 -7.61
C MET A 40 -4.78 3.88 -6.69
N PRO A 41 -5.39 5.01 -7.08
CA PRO A 41 -6.36 5.73 -6.24
C PRO A 41 -7.62 4.93 -5.90
N ASP A 42 -8.04 4.03 -6.79
CA ASP A 42 -9.25 3.20 -6.64
C ASP A 42 -8.98 1.84 -5.95
N ALA A 43 -7.82 1.68 -5.29
CA ALA A 43 -7.44 0.42 -4.64
C ALA A 43 -8.30 0.12 -3.40
N ASP A 44 -8.92 -1.07 -3.38
CA ASP A 44 -9.50 -1.69 -2.19
C ASP A 44 -8.37 -2.35 -1.38
N ILE A 45 -7.83 -1.61 -0.41
CA ILE A 45 -6.69 -2.06 0.39
C ILE A 45 -7.15 -2.82 1.63
N VAL A 46 -6.74 -4.08 1.72
CA VAL A 46 -7.02 -4.96 2.87
C VAL A 46 -5.72 -5.27 3.60
N VAL A 47 -5.66 -5.00 4.90
CA VAL A 47 -4.49 -5.31 5.75
C VAL A 47 -4.78 -6.57 6.55
N LEU A 48 -3.88 -7.55 6.50
CA LEU A 48 -4.05 -8.86 7.12
C LEU A 48 -2.75 -9.30 7.80
N PRO A 49 -2.81 -10.04 8.92
CA PRO A 49 -1.63 -10.75 9.42
C PRO A 49 -1.05 -11.71 8.37
N ALA A 50 0.27 -11.82 8.30
CA ALA A 50 0.94 -12.80 7.46
C ALA A 50 0.41 -14.21 7.75
N GLY A 51 0.13 -14.99 6.70
CA GLY A 51 -0.45 -16.33 6.81
C GLY A 51 -1.98 -16.39 7.00
N SER A 52 -2.67 -15.25 7.10
CA SER A 52 -4.14 -15.24 7.18
C SER A 52 -4.78 -15.95 5.97
N PRO A 53 -5.78 -16.82 6.17
CA PRO A 53 -6.50 -17.44 5.07
C PRO A 53 -7.26 -16.37 4.28
N VAL A 54 -7.15 -16.41 2.97
CA VAL A 54 -7.80 -15.45 2.07
C VAL A 54 -8.58 -16.16 0.98
N THR A 55 -9.61 -15.49 0.48
CA THR A 55 -10.37 -15.96 -0.68
C THR A 55 -9.48 -16.01 -1.94
N LEU A 56 -9.71 -16.99 -2.80
CA LEU A 56 -8.97 -17.23 -4.06
C LEU A 56 -9.59 -16.51 -5.28
N ASP A 57 -10.58 -15.64 -5.07
CA ASP A 57 -11.15 -14.79 -6.10
C ASP A 57 -10.11 -13.80 -6.64
N PHE A 58 -10.17 -13.47 -7.93
CA PHE A 58 -9.37 -12.40 -8.51
C PHE A 58 -10.17 -11.10 -8.54
N ARG A 59 -9.62 -10.04 -7.93
CA ARG A 59 -10.16 -8.67 -7.98
C ARG A 59 -9.04 -7.73 -8.36
N SER A 60 -9.10 -7.16 -9.57
CA SER A 60 -8.05 -6.28 -10.12
C SER A 60 -7.87 -4.98 -9.33
N ASN A 61 -8.87 -4.60 -8.52
CA ASN A 61 -8.80 -3.43 -7.66
C ASN A 61 -8.33 -3.73 -6.22
N ARG A 62 -8.12 -4.99 -5.84
CA ARG A 62 -7.79 -5.37 -4.46
C ARG A 62 -6.29 -5.48 -4.25
N VAL A 63 -5.77 -4.77 -3.26
CA VAL A 63 -4.38 -4.89 -2.81
C VAL A 63 -4.36 -5.42 -1.38
N ARG A 64 -3.72 -6.58 -1.17
CA ARG A 64 -3.57 -7.19 0.16
C ARG A 64 -2.20 -6.85 0.73
N ILE A 65 -2.16 -6.21 1.89
CA ILE A 65 -0.93 -5.95 2.64
C ILE A 65 -0.86 -6.97 3.76
N PHE A 66 0.11 -7.89 3.68
CA PHE A 66 0.37 -8.85 4.74
C PHE A 66 1.39 -8.27 5.72
N VAL A 67 0.99 -8.11 6.97
CA VAL A 67 1.85 -7.61 8.04
C VAL A 67 2.26 -8.76 8.95
N ASP A 68 3.56 -8.91 9.18
CA ASP A 68 4.06 -9.84 10.19
C ASP A 68 4.06 -9.14 11.55
N THR A 69 2.86 -8.97 12.10
CA THR A 69 2.69 -8.34 13.40
C THR A 69 2.84 -9.41 14.47
N VAL A 70 3.77 -9.20 15.39
CA VAL A 70 3.87 -9.96 16.63
C VAL A 70 2.55 -9.80 17.41
N ALA A 71 1.72 -10.83 17.41
CA ALA A 71 0.33 -10.76 17.90
C ALA A 71 0.22 -10.64 19.44
N GLY A 72 1.30 -10.90 20.15
CA GLY A 72 1.38 -10.79 21.60
C GLY A 72 2.81 -10.55 22.05
N THR A 73 2.97 -9.97 23.23
CA THR A 73 4.29 -9.64 23.79
C THR A 73 5.18 -10.89 23.80
N PRO A 74 6.34 -10.88 23.12
CA PRO A 74 7.26 -11.99 23.21
C PRO A 74 7.80 -12.04 24.65
N THR A 75 7.58 -13.16 25.33
CA THR A 75 8.12 -13.41 26.67
C THR A 75 9.25 -14.43 26.56
N ILE A 76 10.35 -14.18 27.27
CA ILE A 76 11.36 -15.22 27.48
C ILE A 76 10.73 -16.37 28.28
N GLY A 77 11.04 -17.59 27.86
CA GLY A 77 10.67 -18.84 28.52
C GLY A 77 11.78 -19.85 28.27
#